data_AF-A0A7Z9G3S4-F1
#
_entry.id   AF-A0A7Z9G3S4-F1
#
_cell.length_a   1.000
_cell.length_b   1.000
_cell.length_c   1.000
_cell.angle_alpha   90.00
_cell.angle_beta   90.00
_cell.angle_gamma   90.00
#
_symmetry.space_group_name_H-M   'P 1'
#
loop_
_entity.id
_entity.type
_entity.pdbx_description
1 polymer ?
#
loop_
_entity_poly.entity_id
_entity_poly.type
_entity_poly.pdbx_seq_one_letter_code
_entity_poly.pdbx_strand_id
1 'polypeptide(L)'
;MNLEDVVIKQEDIESNIATYQETVELNPQDANAYNKLASAYFNQGEYESAIVAYKSAIKLVPNDADACNSLGAVYYEHGSIERDCRD
;
A
#
# COMPACT_ATOMS: atom_id res chain seq x y z
N MET A 1 24.14 8.14 22.24
CA MET A 1 23.04 7.20 21.93
C MET A 1 21.88 8.08 21.54
N ASN A 2 21.70 8.25 20.24
CA ASN A 2 21.09 9.43 19.66
C ASN A 2 19.56 9.31 19.72
N LEU A 3 18.92 10.41 20.12
CA LEU A 3 17.46 10.58 20.10
C LEU A 3 16.89 10.57 18.66
N GLU A 4 17.75 10.60 17.65
CA GLU A 4 17.41 10.55 16.23
C GLU A 4 16.90 9.15 15.79
N ASP A 5 17.29 8.07 16.48
CA ASP A 5 16.82 6.71 16.17
C ASP A 5 15.47 6.35 16.85
N VAL A 6 14.99 7.18 17.78
CA VAL A 6 13.78 6.89 18.56
C VAL A 6 12.51 7.50 17.94
N VAL A 7 12.63 8.54 17.12
CA VAL A 7 11.47 9.19 16.46
C VAL A 7 11.04 8.45 15.19
N ILE A 8 11.86 7.54 14.65
CA ILE A 8 11.46 6.66 13.53
C ILE A 8 10.47 5.58 14.00
N LYS A 9 10.32 5.40 15.33
CA LYS A 9 9.31 4.50 15.89
C LYS A 9 7.94 5.17 15.90
N GLN A 10 7.18 4.80 14.88
CA GLN A 10 5.88 4.13 15.02
C GLN A 10 4.64 4.90 14.55
N GLU A 11 4.66 6.23 14.44
CA GLU A 11 3.40 6.99 14.21
C GLU A 11 3.40 7.92 12.99
N ASP A 12 4.54 8.15 12.31
CA ASP A 12 4.62 9.11 11.19
C ASP A 12 4.92 8.45 9.82
N ILE A 13 4.80 7.11 9.73
CA ILE A 13 4.68 6.43 8.42
C ILE A 13 3.21 6.32 7.98
N GLU A 14 2.35 7.11 8.61
CA GLU A 14 1.02 7.40 8.13
C GLU A 14 1.15 8.40 6.97
N SER A 15 1.01 7.91 5.73
CA SER A 15 0.78 8.71 4.52
C SER A 15 1.98 9.31 3.76
N ASN A 16 3.19 8.73 3.81
CA ASN A 16 4.23 9.12 2.83
C ASN A 16 4.36 8.11 1.68
N ILE A 17 3.47 8.22 0.70
CA ILE A 17 3.51 7.48 -0.57
C ILE A 17 4.89 7.65 -1.23
N ALA A 18 5.45 8.86 -1.24
CA ALA A 18 6.73 9.13 -1.90
C ALA A 18 7.89 8.35 -1.27
N THR A 19 7.93 8.22 0.05
CA THR A 19 8.93 7.39 0.75
C THR A 19 8.80 5.92 0.37
N TYR A 20 7.58 5.40 0.29
CA TYR A 20 7.38 4.01 -0.13
C TYR A 20 7.68 3.81 -1.62
N GLN A 21 7.40 4.78 -2.48
CA GLN A 21 7.79 4.78 -3.89
C GLN A 21 9.32 4.72 -4.03
N GLU A 22 10.06 5.58 -3.34
CA GLU A 22 11.52 5.54 -3.33
C GLU A 22 12.03 4.18 -2.81
N THR A 23 11.38 3.63 -1.78
CA THR A 23 11.75 2.32 -1.23
C THR A 23 11.59 1.21 -2.26
N VAL A 24 10.49 1.18 -3.03
CA VAL A 24 10.28 0.16 -4.06
C VAL A 24 11.15 0.40 -5.30
N GLU A 25 11.56 1.63 -5.57
CA GLU A 25 12.54 1.95 -6.61
C GLU A 25 13.95 1.47 -6.23
N LEU A 26 14.36 1.68 -4.97
CA LEU A 26 15.63 1.22 -4.43
C LEU A 26 15.66 -0.31 -4.24
N ASN A 27 14.53 -0.89 -3.85
CA ASN A 27 14.39 -2.33 -3.65
C ASN A 27 13.08 -2.88 -4.26
N PRO A 28 13.07 -3.18 -5.56
CA PRO A 28 11.88 -3.68 -6.27
C PRO A 28 11.52 -5.13 -5.93
N GLN A 29 12.24 -5.78 -5.01
CA GLN A 29 11.93 -7.12 -4.52
C GLN A 29 11.33 -7.11 -3.11
N ASP A 30 11.07 -5.92 -2.54
CA ASP A 30 10.46 -5.79 -1.23
C ASP A 30 8.92 -5.80 -1.32
N ALA A 31 8.33 -6.98 -1.15
CA ALA A 31 6.88 -7.14 -1.12
C ALA A 31 6.21 -6.35 0.01
N ASN A 32 6.89 -6.17 1.15
CA ASN A 32 6.35 -5.43 2.28
C ASN A 32 6.28 -3.93 1.96
N ALA A 33 7.29 -3.39 1.27
CA ALA A 33 7.25 -2.02 0.78
C ALA A 33 6.09 -1.78 -0.18
N TYR A 34 5.85 -2.71 -1.12
CA TYR A 34 4.68 -2.66 -2.00
C TYR A 34 3.35 -2.75 -1.24
N ASN A 35 3.23 -3.59 -0.22
CA ASN A 35 2.03 -3.65 0.62
C ASN A 35 1.77 -2.33 1.35
N LYS A 36 2.80 -1.74 1.94
CA LYS A 36 2.67 -0.45 2.64
C LYS A 36 2.32 0.69 1.69
N LEU A 37 2.93 0.71 0.50
CA LEU A 37 2.60 1.65 -0.57
C LEU A 37 1.12 1.51 -0.99
N ALA A 38 0.66 0.28 -1.17
CA ALA A 38 -0.71 -0.02 -1.55
C ALA A 38 -1.74 0.40 -0.47
N SER A 39 -1.45 0.12 0.80
CA SER A 39 -2.25 0.59 1.93
C SER A 39 -2.32 2.12 1.99
N ALA A 40 -1.20 2.81 1.72
CA ALA A 40 -1.18 4.27 1.70
C ALA A 40 -2.06 4.83 0.58
N TYR A 41 -2.00 4.26 -0.63
CA TYR A 41 -2.89 4.62 -1.73
C TYR A 41 -4.36 4.35 -1.42
N PHE A 42 -4.67 3.20 -0.82
CA PHE A 42 -6.03 2.85 -0.41
C PHE A 42 -6.61 3.87 0.58
N ASN A 43 -5.81 4.28 1.58
CA ASN A 43 -6.22 5.30 2.56
C ASN A 43 -6.44 6.68 1.93
N GLN A 44 -5.81 7.00 0.80
CA GLN A 44 -6.03 8.23 0.05
C GLN A 44 -7.19 8.14 -0.97
N GLY A 45 -7.81 6.96 -1.10
CA GLY A 45 -8.85 6.70 -2.09
C GLY A 45 -8.31 6.51 -3.52
N GLU A 46 -6.99 6.36 -3.68
CA GLU A 46 -6.36 6.02 -4.96
C GLU A 46 -6.40 4.50 -5.20
N TYR A 47 -7.59 3.97 -5.43
CA TYR A 47 -7.82 2.53 -5.49
C TYR A 47 -7.08 1.84 -6.65
N GLU A 48 -6.97 2.48 -7.81
CA GLU A 48 -6.24 1.96 -8.96
C GLU A 48 -4.74 1.82 -8.67
N SER A 49 -4.14 2.84 -8.05
CA SER A 49 -2.75 2.83 -7.60
C SER A 49 -2.53 1.73 -6.55
N ALA A 50 -3.45 1.59 -5.60
CA ALA A 50 -3.42 0.54 -4.59
C ALA A 50 -3.48 -0.88 -5.20
N ILE A 51 -4.36 -1.10 -6.18
CA ILE A 51 -4.48 -2.39 -6.89
C ILE A 51 -3.15 -2.78 -7.56
N VAL A 52 -2.49 -1.83 -8.23
CA VAL A 52 -1.21 -2.08 -8.91
C VAL A 52 -0.12 -2.44 -7.91
N ALA A 53 -0.04 -1.72 -6.79
CA ALA A 53 0.95 -1.96 -5.74
C ALA A 53 0.71 -3.32 -5.04
N TYR A 54 -0.52 -3.66 -4.65
CA TYR A 54 -0.85 -4.97 -4.07
C TYR A 54 -0.56 -6.13 -5.04
N LYS A 55 -0.88 -5.97 -6.33
CA LYS A 55 -0.54 -6.99 -7.34
C LYS A 55 0.97 -7.20 -7.47
N SER A 56 1.76 -6.13 -7.31
CA SER A 56 3.22 -6.22 -7.33
C SER A 56 3.73 -6.98 -6.10
N ALA A 57 3.17 -6.71 -4.91
CA ALA A 57 3.47 -7.47 -3.69
C ALA A 57 3.12 -8.96 -3.85
N ILE A 58 1.93 -9.29 -4.34
CA ILE A 58 1.50 -10.68 -4.57
C ILE A 58 2.37 -11.37 -5.63
N LYS A 59 2.83 -10.65 -6.66
CA LYS A 59 3.74 -11.24 -7.65
C LYS A 59 5.07 -11.66 -7.03
N LEU A 60 5.56 -10.91 -6.05
CA LEU A 60 6.79 -11.21 -5.32
C LEU A 60 6.57 -12.32 -4.28
N VAL A 61 5.45 -12.26 -3.55
CA VAL A 61 5.05 -13.25 -2.56
C VAL A 61 3.62 -13.73 -2.85
N PRO A 62 3.46 -14.75 -3.71
CA PRO A 62 2.13 -15.24 -4.13
C PRO A 62 1.25 -15.79 -3.00
N ASN A 63 1.86 -16.13 -1.87
CA ASN A 63 1.18 -16.66 -0.69
C ASN A 63 1.00 -15.60 0.41
N ASP A 64 1.15 -14.32 0.08
CA ASP A 64 0.85 -13.24 1.01
C ASP A 64 -0.68 -13.09 1.15
N ALA A 65 -1.21 -13.72 2.19
CA ALA A 65 -2.64 -13.70 2.50
C ALA A 65 -3.13 -12.28 2.84
N ASP A 66 -2.28 -11.46 3.46
CA ASP A 66 -2.63 -10.10 3.85
C ASP A 66 -2.76 -9.20 2.63
N ALA A 67 -1.83 -9.32 1.66
CA ALA A 67 -1.90 -8.62 0.38
C ALA A 67 -3.13 -9.03 -0.42
N CYS A 68 -3.46 -10.33 -0.46
CA CYS A 68 -4.66 -10.82 -1.15
C CYS A 68 -5.96 -10.31 -0.51
N ASN A 69 -6.06 -10.35 0.81
CA ASN A 69 -7.22 -9.85 1.54
C ASN A 69 -7.39 -8.34 1.33
N SER A 70 -6.30 -7.59 1.40
CA SER A 70 -6.31 -6.13 1.22
C SER A 70 -6.67 -5.74 -0.21
N LEU A 71 -6.19 -6.47 -1.22
CA LEU A 71 -6.60 -6.28 -2.61
C LEU A 71 -8.10 -6.54 -2.81
N GLY A 72 -8.65 -7.55 -2.13
CA GLY A 72 -10.10 -7.81 -2.13
C GLY A 72 -10.90 -6.65 -1.56
N ALA A 73 -10.45 -6.07 -0.44
CA ALA A 73 -11.07 -4.88 0.16
C ALA A 73 -11.03 -3.68 -0.79
N VAL A 74 -9.89 -3.45 -1.47
CA VAL A 74 -9.74 -2.37 -2.45
C VAL A 74 -10.74 -2.52 -3.60
N TYR A 75 -10.93 -3.73 -4.13
CA TYR A 75 -11.93 -3.97 -5.18
C TYR A 75 -13.37 -3.74 -4.71
N TYR A 76 -13.68 -4.11 -3.47
CA TYR A 76 -15.01 -3.90 -2.89
C TYR A 76 -15.33 -2.41 -2.74
N GLU A 77 -14.40 -1.63 -2.18
CA GLU A 77 -14.56 -0.18 -2.00
C GLU A 77 -14.60 0.56 -3.35
N HIS A 78 -13.66 0.25 -4.26
CA HIS A 78 -13.62 0.87 -5.59
C HIS A 78 -14.91 0.61 -6.39
N GLY A 79 -15.39 -0.63 -6.40
CA GLY A 79 -16.64 -0.98 -7.09
C GLY A 79 -17.88 -0.37 -6.43
N SER A 80 -17.85 -0.13 -5.12
CA SER A 80 -18.93 0.57 -4.41
C SER A 80 -18.97 2.06 -4.78
N ILE A 81 -17.81 2.72 -4.89
CA ILE A 81 -17.70 4.13 -5.29
C ILE A 81 -18.11 4.32 -6.76
N GLU A 82 -17.66 3.43 -7.66
CA GLU A 82 -18.07 3.49 -9.07
C GLU A 82 -19.59 3.31 -9.24
N ARG A 83 -20.22 2.51 -8.37
CA ARG A 83 -21.66 2.34 -8.34
C ARG A 83 -22.37 3.61 -7.89
N ASP A 84 -21.92 4.20 -6.78
CA ASP A 84 -22.51 5.41 -6.21
C ASP A 84 -22.35 6.64 -7.13
N CYS A 85 -21.31 6.67 -7.97
CA CYS A 85 -21.08 7.75 -8.95
C CYS A 85 -21.91 7.61 -10.25
N ARG A 86 -22.59 6.47 -10.47
CA ARG A 86 -23.40 6.21 -11.69
C ARG A 86 -24.90 6.44 -11.51
N ASP A 87 -25.37 6.71 -10.29
CA ASP A 87 -26.76 7.08 -9.96
C ASP A 87 -26.92 8.61 -9.83
#